data_AF-A0A672RLM8-F1
#
_entry.id   AF-A0A672RLM8-F1
#
_cell.length_a   1.000
_cell.length_b   1.000
_cell.length_c   1.000
_cell.angle_alpha   90.00
_cell.angle_beta   90.00
_cell.angle_gamma   90.00
#
_symmetry.space_group_name_H-M   'P 1'
#
loop_
_entity.id
_entity.type
_entity.pdbx_description
1 polymer ?
#
loop_
_entity_poly.entity_id
_entity_poly.type
_entity_poly.pdbx_seq_one_letter_code
_entity_poly.pdbx_strand_id
1 'polypeptide(L)'
;YDMKVNTGVFFMDFLFNVNVRVTSMDAELEFAVQPSTTGKQLFDQVVKTIGLREIWYFGLQYMDSKGYFTWLKLDKKVSSQDVKKENPLQFKFRAKFFPEDVADELIQDITQKLFFMQVKDAILSDEIYCPPETAVLLGSYSVQAKFGDFSKEVHRPGYLTSDRLLPQRVLDQHKLSRDQWEERIQVWHEEHRGMLKEDAMLEYLKIAQDLEMYGVNYFDIKNKKGTELRLGVDALGLNIYEKEDKLTPKIGFPWSEIRNISFNDKKFAIKPIDKKAPDFVFYAPRLRINKRILQLCMGNHELYMRRRKPDTIEVQQMKAQAREEKQHKQMERAQLESEKKRREAIEREKEQMEREKQELMMRLYQFEEKTKKAEKGKKPGSSVFVFIWKKYHKKKKCF
;
A
#
# COMPACT_ATOMS: atom_id res chain seq x y z
N TYR A 1 -47.45 -21.70 36.16
CA TYR A 1 -46.35 -20.85 35.69
C TYR A 1 -45.74 -21.54 34.49
N ASP A 2 -46.30 -21.31 33.31
CA ASP A 2 -45.80 -21.88 32.06
C ASP A 2 -45.12 -20.75 31.28
N MET A 3 -43.79 -20.80 31.23
CA MET A 3 -42.96 -19.79 30.59
C MET A 3 -42.94 -20.09 29.10
N LYS A 4 -43.89 -19.51 28.35
CA LYS A 4 -43.82 -19.48 26.88
C LYS A 4 -42.62 -18.62 26.48
N VAL A 5 -41.52 -19.30 26.15
CA VAL A 5 -40.34 -18.69 25.53
C VAL A 5 -40.78 -18.10 24.19
N ASN A 6 -40.59 -16.79 24.05
CA ASN A 6 -41.01 -15.98 22.92
C ASN A 6 -40.08 -16.23 21.71
N THR A 7 -40.16 -17.41 21.09
CA THR A 7 -39.38 -17.79 19.91
C THR A 7 -39.87 -17.14 18.60
N GLY A 8 -41.04 -16.51 18.61
CA GLY A 8 -41.62 -15.83 17.44
C GLY A 8 -40.96 -14.49 17.08
N VAL A 9 -40.37 -13.79 18.06
CA VAL A 9 -39.72 -12.49 17.81
C VAL A 9 -38.38 -12.66 17.10
N PHE A 10 -37.62 -13.70 17.44
CA PHE A 10 -36.32 -13.98 16.81
C PHE A 10 -36.43 -14.47 15.36
N PHE A 11 -37.55 -15.08 14.97
CA PHE A 11 -37.74 -15.60 13.60
C PHE A 11 -38.21 -14.52 12.62
N MET A 12 -38.90 -13.48 13.08
CA MET A 12 -39.35 -12.38 12.21
C MET A 12 -38.25 -11.35 11.91
N ASP A 13 -37.27 -11.16 12.79
CA ASP A 13 -36.13 -10.27 12.54
C ASP A 13 -35.21 -10.77 11.41
N PHE A 14 -35.25 -12.06 11.09
CA PHE A 14 -34.48 -12.64 9.98
C PHE A 14 -35.11 -12.39 8.60
N LEU A 15 -36.42 -12.09 8.53
CA LEU A 15 -37.17 -11.99 7.27
C LEU A 15 -37.08 -10.60 6.59
N PHE A 16 -36.53 -9.58 7.26
CA PHE A 16 -36.47 -8.21 6.74
C PHE A 16 -35.05 -7.64 6.62
N ASN A 17 -34.02 -8.47 6.79
CA ASN A 17 -32.64 -8.01 6.66
C ASN A 17 -32.27 -7.80 5.19
N VAL A 18 -31.60 -6.69 4.92
CA VAL A 18 -31.04 -6.34 3.62
C VAL A 18 -29.58 -6.76 3.64
N ASN A 19 -29.19 -7.66 2.74
CA ASN A 19 -27.79 -8.05 2.60
C ASN A 19 -27.03 -6.95 1.85
N VAL A 20 -25.85 -6.62 2.37
CA VAL A 20 -24.99 -5.57 1.86
C VAL A 20 -23.58 -6.12 1.71
N ARG A 21 -22.99 -5.90 0.53
CA ARG A 21 -21.58 -6.17 0.27
C ARG A 21 -20.83 -4.86 0.11
N VAL A 22 -19.75 -4.71 0.87
CA VAL A 22 -18.84 -3.57 0.83
C VAL A 22 -17.47 -4.07 0.38
N THR A 23 -17.05 -3.68 -0.82
CA THR A 23 -15.73 -3.99 -1.37
C THR A 23 -14.78 -2.82 -1.07
N SER A 24 -13.77 -3.03 -0.22
CA SER A 24 -12.63 -2.10 -0.05
C SER A 24 -11.64 -2.27 -1.21
N MET A 25 -10.39 -1.83 -1.06
CA MET A 25 -9.34 -2.12 -2.03
C MET A 25 -8.69 -3.50 -1.82
N ASP A 26 -8.79 -4.07 -0.61
CA ASP A 26 -8.13 -5.32 -0.20
C ASP A 26 -9.05 -6.37 0.41
N ALA A 27 -10.32 -6.07 0.63
CA ALA A 27 -11.27 -6.95 1.28
C ALA A 27 -12.68 -6.78 0.73
N GLU A 28 -13.47 -7.86 0.84
CA GLU A 28 -14.91 -7.83 0.69
C GLU A 28 -15.55 -8.14 2.03
N LEU A 29 -16.46 -7.28 2.46
CA LEU A 29 -17.19 -7.39 3.72
C LEU A 29 -18.67 -7.57 3.43
N GLU A 30 -19.30 -8.56 4.06
CA GLU A 30 -20.73 -8.78 3.95
C GLU A 30 -21.42 -8.49 5.29
N PHE A 31 -22.51 -7.74 5.23
CA PHE A 31 -23.29 -7.33 6.38
C PHE A 31 -24.78 -7.60 6.12
N ALA A 32 -25.50 -7.96 7.16
CA ALA A 32 -26.96 -7.92 7.18
C ALA A 32 -27.40 -6.64 7.92
N VAL A 33 -28.10 -5.75 7.23
CA VAL A 33 -28.57 -4.47 7.81
C VAL A 33 -30.09 -4.40 7.84
N GLN A 34 -30.62 -3.65 8.79
CA GLN A 34 -32.05 -3.40 8.86
C GLN A 34 -32.47 -2.37 7.81
N PRO A 35 -33.72 -2.37 7.30
CA PRO A 35 -34.21 -1.35 6.38
C PRO A 35 -34.18 0.07 6.97
N SER A 36 -34.15 0.18 8.30
CA SER A 36 -34.03 1.42 9.07
C SER A 36 -32.60 1.96 9.13
N THR A 37 -31.58 1.15 8.79
CA THR A 37 -30.17 1.48 8.93
C THR A 37 -29.79 2.73 8.13
N THR A 38 -29.13 3.67 8.79
CA THR A 38 -28.61 4.89 8.17
C THR A 38 -27.28 4.63 7.46
N GLY A 39 -26.94 5.50 6.50
CA GLY A 39 -25.65 5.44 5.84
C GLY A 39 -24.49 5.58 6.83
N LYS A 40 -24.65 6.38 7.88
CA LYS A 40 -23.66 6.50 8.97
C LYS A 40 -23.46 5.18 9.70
N GLN A 41 -24.53 4.48 10.06
CA GLN A 41 -24.42 3.20 10.77
C GLN A 41 -23.71 2.14 9.93
N LEU A 42 -24.04 2.04 8.64
CA LEU A 42 -23.34 1.13 7.71
C LEU A 42 -21.86 1.53 7.57
N PHE A 43 -21.56 2.82 7.40
CA PHE A 43 -20.21 3.32 7.30
C PHE A 43 -19.38 3.05 8.57
N ASP A 44 -19.94 3.32 9.75
CA ASP A 44 -19.32 3.07 11.06
C ASP A 44 -19.00 1.58 11.26
N GLN A 45 -19.87 0.67 10.79
CA GLN A 45 -19.60 -0.77 10.82
C GLN A 45 -18.38 -1.13 9.96
N VAL A 46 -18.32 -0.62 8.73
CA VAL A 46 -17.21 -0.87 7.81
C VAL A 46 -15.89 -0.41 8.41
N VAL A 47 -15.80 0.84 8.86
CA VAL A 47 -14.55 1.42 9.39
C VAL A 47 -14.11 0.75 10.69
N LYS A 48 -15.05 0.31 11.53
CA LYS A 48 -14.75 -0.45 12.75
C LYS A 48 -14.20 -1.84 12.42
N THR A 49 -14.75 -2.53 11.43
CA THR A 49 -14.27 -3.85 11.00
C THR A 49 -12.85 -3.80 10.45
N ILE A 50 -12.50 -2.77 9.68
CA ILE A 50 -11.14 -2.61 9.13
C ILE A 50 -10.14 -1.93 10.09
N GLY A 51 -10.62 -1.38 11.22
CA GLY A 51 -9.76 -0.68 12.18
C GLY A 51 -9.32 0.73 11.74
N LEU A 52 -10.11 1.39 10.89
CA LEU A 52 -9.79 2.72 10.34
C LEU A 52 -10.44 3.82 11.17
N ARG A 53 -9.64 4.79 11.63
CA ARG A 53 -10.07 5.95 12.41
C ARG A 53 -10.06 7.25 11.61
N GLU A 54 -9.24 7.33 10.55
CA GLU A 54 -9.14 8.49 9.63
C GLU A 54 -10.33 8.58 8.66
N ILE A 55 -11.54 8.51 9.20
CA ILE A 55 -12.78 8.31 8.45
C ILE A 55 -13.11 9.45 7.48
N TRP A 56 -12.53 10.63 7.70
CA TRP A 56 -12.85 11.86 6.97
C TRP A 56 -12.42 11.84 5.51
N TYR A 57 -11.53 10.94 5.11
CA TYR A 57 -11.16 10.76 3.71
C TYR A 57 -12.14 9.88 2.93
N PHE A 58 -12.88 9.00 3.61
CA PHE A 58 -13.55 7.87 2.96
C PHE A 58 -15.06 8.07 2.82
N GLY A 59 -15.64 7.31 1.90
CA GLY A 59 -17.07 7.18 1.74
C GLY A 59 -17.47 5.85 1.14
N LEU A 60 -18.77 5.59 1.09
CA LEU A 60 -19.34 4.46 0.39
C LEU A 60 -19.89 4.93 -0.95
N GLN A 61 -19.38 4.38 -2.04
CA GLN A 61 -19.87 4.63 -3.39
C GLN A 61 -20.77 3.48 -3.83
N TYR A 62 -21.88 3.77 -4.48
CA TYR A 62 -22.78 2.77 -5.05
C TYR A 62 -23.20 3.18 -6.46
N MET A 63 -23.72 2.23 -7.23
CA MET A 63 -24.33 2.51 -8.53
C MET A 63 -25.82 2.79 -8.36
N ASP A 64 -26.30 3.93 -8.86
CA ASP A 64 -27.72 4.27 -8.81
C ASP A 64 -28.54 3.46 -9.83
N SER A 65 -29.88 3.56 -9.76
CA SER A 65 -30.78 2.88 -10.70
C SER A 65 -30.58 3.29 -12.17
N LYS A 66 -29.88 4.41 -12.42
CA LYS A 66 -29.57 4.94 -13.74
C LYS A 66 -28.14 4.64 -14.19
N GLY A 67 -27.41 3.81 -13.44
CA GLY A 67 -26.05 3.38 -13.76
C GLY A 67 -24.95 4.37 -13.38
N TYR A 68 -25.23 5.41 -12.60
CA TYR A 68 -24.23 6.40 -12.19
C TYR A 68 -23.68 6.10 -10.80
N PHE A 69 -22.35 6.25 -10.66
CA PHE A 69 -21.71 6.18 -9.36
C PHE A 69 -22.08 7.39 -8.49
N THR A 70 -22.59 7.10 -7.29
CA THR A 70 -23.06 8.08 -6.31
C THR A 70 -22.50 7.74 -4.93
N TRP A 71 -22.19 8.77 -4.13
CA TRP A 71 -21.77 8.60 -2.74
C TRP A 71 -22.99 8.50 -1.82
N LEU A 72 -22.97 7.49 -0.94
CA LEU A 72 -23.96 7.29 0.10
C LEU A 72 -23.99 8.48 1.06
N LYS A 73 -25.19 8.98 1.32
CA LYS A 73 -25.42 10.03 2.31
C LYS A 73 -25.53 9.41 3.70
N LEU A 74 -24.68 9.87 4.62
CA LEU A 74 -24.58 9.31 5.96
C LEU A 74 -25.80 9.66 6.84
N ASP A 75 -26.43 10.81 6.59
CA ASP A 75 -27.61 11.34 7.30
C ASP A 75 -28.94 10.69 6.86
N LYS A 76 -28.93 9.82 5.85
CA LYS A 76 -30.13 9.19 5.29
C LYS A 76 -30.11 7.68 5.46
N LYS A 77 -31.30 7.06 5.45
CA LYS A 77 -31.45 5.60 5.39
C LYS A 77 -30.81 5.06 4.11
N VAL A 78 -30.20 3.89 4.18
CA VAL A 78 -29.61 3.24 2.99
C VAL A 78 -30.72 2.87 2.00
N SER A 79 -31.82 2.32 2.50
CA SER A 79 -33.00 1.90 1.73
C SER A 79 -33.77 3.04 1.05
N SER A 80 -33.65 4.28 1.55
CA SER A 80 -34.33 5.45 0.97
C SER A 80 -33.53 6.16 -0.12
N GLN A 81 -32.29 5.72 -0.34
CA GLN A 81 -31.43 6.23 -1.39
C GLN A 81 -31.60 5.36 -2.65
N ASP A 82 -31.34 5.96 -3.82
CA ASP A 82 -31.57 5.34 -5.12
C ASP A 82 -30.49 4.31 -5.47
N VAL A 83 -30.23 3.37 -4.57
CA VAL A 83 -29.27 2.28 -4.75
C VAL A 83 -29.86 1.25 -5.71
N LYS A 84 -29.05 0.78 -6.67
CA LYS A 84 -29.45 -0.30 -7.56
C LYS A 84 -29.90 -1.51 -6.73
N LYS A 85 -31.12 -1.97 -6.97
CA LYS A 85 -31.76 -3.05 -6.20
C LYS A 85 -31.20 -4.40 -6.60
N GLU A 86 -30.07 -4.76 -5.99
CA GLU A 86 -29.40 -6.05 -6.13
C GLU A 86 -29.36 -6.76 -4.76
N ASN A 87 -29.18 -8.08 -4.76
CA ASN A 87 -28.98 -8.86 -3.54
C ASN A 87 -27.67 -9.66 -3.65
N PRO A 88 -26.61 -9.31 -2.89
CA PRO A 88 -26.55 -8.21 -1.92
C PRO A 88 -26.45 -6.82 -2.59
N LEU A 89 -26.82 -5.76 -1.85
CA LEU A 89 -26.58 -4.37 -2.27
C LEU A 89 -25.08 -4.12 -2.35
N GLN A 90 -24.61 -3.54 -3.46
CA GLN A 90 -23.18 -3.37 -3.73
C GLN A 90 -22.69 -1.95 -3.37
N PHE A 91 -21.70 -1.87 -2.49
CA PHE A 91 -20.99 -0.64 -2.15
C PHE A 91 -19.48 -0.81 -2.32
N LYS A 92 -18.81 0.27 -2.70
CA LYS A 92 -17.35 0.38 -2.73
C LYS A 92 -16.90 1.34 -1.65
N PHE A 93 -16.04 0.88 -0.75
CA PHE A 93 -15.39 1.76 0.23
C PHE A 93 -14.16 2.40 -0.40
N ARG A 94 -14.19 3.71 -0.62
CA ARG A 94 -13.16 4.44 -1.39
C ARG A 94 -12.84 5.77 -0.74
N ALA A 95 -11.60 6.24 -0.94
CA ALA A 95 -11.22 7.60 -0.62
C ALA A 95 -11.98 8.56 -1.55
N LYS A 96 -12.70 9.48 -0.94
CA LYS A 96 -13.48 10.56 -1.57
C LYS A 96 -12.72 11.89 -1.55
N PHE A 97 -11.96 12.12 -0.48
CA PHE A 97 -11.13 13.32 -0.29
C PHE A 97 -9.69 12.89 -0.14
N PHE A 98 -8.77 13.67 -0.69
CA PHE A 98 -7.34 13.40 -0.68
C PHE A 98 -6.62 14.35 0.31
N PRO A 99 -5.50 13.92 0.90
CA PRO A 99 -4.63 14.81 1.68
C PRO A 99 -3.98 15.88 0.79
N GLU A 100 -3.57 17.01 1.40
CA GLU A 100 -2.65 17.99 0.80
C GLU A 100 -1.20 17.47 0.81
N ASP A 101 -0.81 16.75 1.88
CA ASP A 101 0.46 16.02 1.96
C ASP A 101 0.25 14.63 2.57
N VAL A 102 0.53 13.59 1.78
CA VAL A 102 0.37 12.19 2.21
C VAL A 102 1.27 11.82 3.40
N ALA A 103 2.47 12.42 3.51
CA ALA A 103 3.45 12.08 4.52
C ALA A 103 3.07 12.61 5.91
N ASP A 104 2.45 13.79 5.94
CA ASP A 104 2.05 14.47 7.17
C ASP A 104 0.64 14.12 7.63
N GLU A 105 -0.25 13.77 6.69
CA GLU A 105 -1.67 13.55 6.97
C GLU A 105 -2.07 12.09 7.16
N LEU A 106 -1.46 11.13 6.45
CA LEU A 106 -1.88 9.73 6.52
C LEU A 106 -1.20 9.02 7.70
N ILE A 107 -1.95 8.86 8.79
CA ILE A 107 -1.40 8.45 10.09
C ILE A 107 -1.29 6.92 10.21
N GLN A 108 -2.35 6.18 9.87
CA GLN A 108 -2.42 4.74 10.07
C GLN A 108 -1.97 3.96 8.83
N ASP A 109 -1.28 2.84 9.04
CA ASP A 109 -0.85 1.93 7.97
C ASP A 109 -2.03 1.46 7.09
N ILE A 110 -3.20 1.20 7.69
CA ILE A 110 -4.40 0.80 6.94
C ILE A 110 -4.88 1.91 5.99
N THR A 111 -4.82 3.16 6.43
CA THR A 111 -5.19 4.33 5.63
C THR A 111 -4.22 4.48 4.46
N GLN A 112 -2.92 4.44 4.73
CA GLN A 112 -1.87 4.49 3.70
C GLN A 112 -2.05 3.36 2.68
N LYS A 113 -2.29 2.13 3.13
CA LYS A 113 -2.51 0.97 2.27
C LYS A 113 -3.71 1.16 1.34
N LEU A 114 -4.85 1.63 1.87
CA LEU A 114 -6.06 1.85 1.07
C LEU A 114 -5.88 2.97 0.03
N PHE A 115 -5.22 4.07 0.40
CA PHE A 115 -4.86 5.13 -0.55
C PHE A 115 -3.90 4.62 -1.61
N PHE A 116 -2.83 3.93 -1.23
CA PHE A 116 -1.85 3.34 -2.13
C PHE A 116 -2.54 2.46 -3.17
N MET A 117 -3.39 1.53 -2.73
CA MET A 117 -4.08 0.63 -3.66
C MET A 117 -5.02 1.39 -4.59
N GLN A 118 -5.77 2.38 -4.09
CA GLN A 118 -6.71 3.16 -4.92
C GLN A 118 -5.98 4.01 -5.95
N VAL A 119 -4.91 4.71 -5.55
CA VAL A 119 -4.10 5.55 -6.45
C VAL A 119 -3.38 4.69 -7.48
N LYS A 120 -2.84 3.53 -7.07
CA LYS A 120 -2.22 2.57 -7.99
C LYS A 120 -3.23 2.07 -9.03
N ASP A 121 -4.45 1.71 -8.63
CA ASP A 121 -5.50 1.30 -9.56
C ASP A 121 -5.85 2.44 -10.54
N ALA A 122 -5.94 3.68 -10.06
CA ALA A 122 -6.22 4.86 -10.89
C ALA A 122 -5.10 5.16 -11.91
N ILE A 123 -3.83 5.00 -11.51
CA ILE A 123 -2.68 5.15 -12.43
C ILE A 123 -2.66 4.02 -13.47
N LEU A 124 -2.80 2.77 -13.03
CA LEU A 124 -2.74 1.61 -13.92
C LEU A 124 -3.89 1.58 -14.94
N SER A 125 -5.06 2.09 -14.55
CA SER A 125 -6.25 2.21 -15.42
C SER A 125 -6.26 3.45 -16.32
N ASP A 126 -5.19 4.26 -16.31
CA ASP A 126 -5.07 5.54 -17.03
C ASP A 126 -6.17 6.57 -16.62
N GLU A 127 -6.76 6.44 -15.43
CA GLU A 127 -7.61 7.50 -14.84
C GLU A 127 -6.76 8.70 -14.44
N ILE A 128 -5.57 8.44 -13.89
CA ILE A 128 -4.53 9.43 -13.60
C ILE A 128 -3.42 9.28 -14.65
N TYR A 129 -3.13 10.36 -15.37
CA TYR A 129 -1.99 10.38 -16.28
C TYR A 129 -0.68 10.26 -15.50
N CYS A 130 0.19 9.35 -15.93
CA CYS A 130 1.50 9.13 -15.34
C CYS A 130 2.55 8.97 -16.45
N PRO A 131 3.60 9.80 -16.50
CA PRO A 131 4.61 9.68 -17.54
C PRO A 131 5.41 8.37 -17.41
N PRO A 132 6.00 7.84 -18.51
CA PRO A 132 6.65 6.53 -18.50
C PRO A 132 7.73 6.35 -17.43
N GLU A 133 8.59 7.34 -17.24
CA GLU A 133 9.69 7.28 -16.26
C GLU A 133 9.16 7.14 -14.83
N THR A 134 8.18 7.98 -14.47
CA THR A 134 7.49 7.89 -13.18
C THR A 134 6.73 6.57 -13.02
N ALA A 135 6.10 6.07 -14.08
CA ALA A 135 5.38 4.78 -14.03
C ALA A 135 6.32 3.60 -13.70
N VAL A 136 7.54 3.58 -14.25
CA VAL A 136 8.55 2.56 -13.92
C VAL A 136 8.97 2.67 -12.45
N LEU A 137 9.26 3.87 -11.98
CA LEU A 137 9.65 4.10 -10.58
C LEU A 137 8.53 3.69 -9.62
N LEU A 138 7.29 4.11 -9.88
CA LEU A 138 6.11 3.69 -9.13
C LEU A 138 5.90 2.16 -9.18
N GLY A 139 6.14 1.54 -10.33
CA GLY A 139 6.13 0.08 -10.47
C GLY A 139 7.11 -0.59 -9.51
N SER A 140 8.33 -0.06 -9.36
CA SER A 140 9.34 -0.60 -8.45
C SER A 140 8.94 -0.51 -6.97
N TYR A 141 8.34 0.61 -6.53
CA TYR A 141 7.80 0.74 -5.18
C TYR A 141 6.63 -0.21 -4.95
N SER A 142 5.76 -0.42 -5.95
CA SER A 142 4.68 -1.40 -5.85
C SER A 142 5.20 -2.83 -5.70
N VAL A 143 6.32 -3.16 -6.35
CA VAL A 143 6.97 -4.47 -6.22
C VAL A 143 7.57 -4.63 -4.82
N GLN A 144 8.29 -3.61 -4.31
CA GLN A 144 8.82 -3.62 -2.94
C GLN A 144 7.70 -3.74 -1.90
N ALA A 145 6.59 -3.02 -2.06
CA ALA A 145 5.44 -3.11 -1.16
C ALA A 145 4.79 -4.50 -1.15
N LYS A 146 4.80 -5.21 -2.28
CA LYS A 146 4.23 -6.56 -2.41
C LYS A 146 5.19 -7.65 -1.91
N PHE A 147 6.39 -7.69 -2.46
CA PHE A 147 7.35 -8.79 -2.28
C PHE A 147 8.36 -8.54 -1.16
N GLY A 148 8.59 -7.28 -0.75
CA GLY A 148 9.71 -6.92 0.13
C GLY A 148 11.04 -6.98 -0.62
N ASP A 149 12.15 -7.02 0.11
CA ASP A 149 13.50 -6.94 -0.46
C ASP A 149 13.77 -7.96 -1.57
N PHE A 150 14.41 -7.50 -2.64
CA PHE A 150 14.84 -8.37 -3.73
C PHE A 150 15.87 -9.42 -3.27
N SER A 151 15.63 -10.70 -3.61
CA SER A 151 16.59 -11.80 -3.46
C SER A 151 16.73 -12.57 -4.77
N LYS A 152 17.97 -12.71 -5.27
CA LYS A 152 18.28 -13.47 -6.49
C LYS A 152 17.89 -14.95 -6.42
N GLU A 153 17.81 -15.51 -5.22
CA GLU A 153 17.44 -16.93 -5.03
C GLU A 153 15.93 -17.16 -5.19
N VAL A 154 15.12 -16.19 -4.77
CA VAL A 154 13.65 -16.25 -4.74
C VAL A 154 13.05 -15.64 -6.00
N HIS A 155 13.55 -14.47 -6.41
CA HIS A 155 13.04 -13.69 -7.53
C HIS A 155 13.79 -14.05 -8.82
N ARG A 156 13.41 -15.19 -9.41
CA ARG A 156 13.91 -15.62 -10.72
C ARG A 156 13.28 -14.78 -11.85
N PRO A 157 13.92 -14.70 -13.04
CA PRO A 157 13.35 -14.01 -14.19
C PRO A 157 11.90 -14.43 -14.45
N GLY A 158 11.01 -13.46 -14.69
CA GLY A 158 9.58 -13.67 -14.86
C GLY A 158 8.75 -13.63 -13.57
N TYR A 159 9.32 -13.38 -12.39
CA TYR A 159 8.57 -13.28 -11.13
C TYR A 159 7.51 -12.15 -11.12
N LEU A 160 7.61 -11.19 -12.04
CA LEU A 160 6.67 -10.08 -12.22
C LEU A 160 5.59 -10.33 -13.29
N THR A 161 5.59 -11.50 -13.94
CA THR A 161 4.72 -11.80 -15.10
C THR A 161 3.22 -11.85 -14.72
N SER A 162 2.86 -12.04 -13.46
CA SER A 162 1.46 -12.05 -13.03
C SER A 162 0.93 -10.66 -12.64
N ASP A 163 1.82 -9.67 -12.50
CA ASP A 163 1.48 -8.36 -11.98
C ASP A 163 1.25 -7.32 -13.07
N ARG A 164 0.17 -6.54 -12.90
CA ARG A 164 -0.05 -5.32 -13.68
C ARG A 164 0.73 -4.18 -13.05
N LEU A 165 1.89 -3.86 -13.63
CA LEU A 165 2.84 -2.88 -13.07
C LEU A 165 2.85 -1.53 -13.80
N LEU A 166 2.46 -1.49 -15.07
CA LEU A 166 2.48 -0.28 -15.90
C LEU A 166 1.11 -0.03 -16.54
N PRO A 167 0.74 1.24 -16.80
CA PRO A 167 -0.43 1.58 -17.60
C PRO A 167 -0.30 1.05 -19.03
N GLN A 168 -1.42 0.65 -19.65
CA GLN A 168 -1.41 0.07 -20.99
C GLN A 168 -0.82 1.06 -22.02
N ARG A 169 -1.13 2.35 -21.89
CA ARG A 169 -0.57 3.40 -22.74
C ARG A 169 0.96 3.43 -22.71
N VAL A 170 1.60 3.24 -21.56
CA VAL A 170 3.07 3.24 -21.44
C VAL A 170 3.66 2.02 -22.15
N LEU A 171 3.01 0.86 -22.02
CA LEU A 171 3.42 -0.36 -22.70
C LEU A 171 3.33 -0.19 -24.23
N ASP A 172 2.27 0.43 -24.73
CA ASP A 172 2.02 0.60 -26.16
C ASP A 172 2.91 1.66 -26.81
N GLN A 173 3.36 2.67 -26.05
CA GLN A 173 4.19 3.78 -26.54
C GLN A 173 5.64 3.38 -26.83
N HIS A 174 6.15 2.32 -26.21
CA HIS A 174 7.54 1.89 -26.35
C HIS A 174 7.64 0.50 -26.98
N LYS A 175 8.66 0.31 -27.84
CA LYS A 175 8.96 -0.99 -28.47
C LYS A 175 9.79 -1.90 -27.54
N LEU A 176 9.39 -2.01 -26.28
CA LEU A 176 10.06 -2.87 -25.30
C LEU A 176 9.25 -4.15 -25.12
N SER A 177 9.93 -5.28 -25.03
CA SER A 177 9.29 -6.53 -24.63
C SER A 177 8.87 -6.45 -23.16
N ARG A 178 7.98 -7.34 -22.76
CA ARG A 178 7.58 -7.50 -21.36
C ARG A 178 8.80 -7.73 -20.46
N ASP A 179 9.71 -8.61 -20.86
CA ASP A 179 10.91 -8.95 -20.09
C ASP A 179 11.82 -7.72 -19.90
N GLN A 180 11.93 -6.85 -20.92
CA GLN A 180 12.71 -5.62 -20.81
C GLN A 180 12.10 -4.61 -19.84
N TRP A 181 10.76 -4.56 -19.75
CA TRP A 181 10.09 -3.75 -18.72
C TRP A 181 10.31 -4.33 -17.33
N GLU A 182 10.22 -5.65 -17.18
CA GLU A 182 10.48 -6.34 -15.91
C GLU A 182 11.91 -6.11 -15.43
N GLU A 183 12.90 -6.20 -16.32
CA GLU A 183 14.31 -5.90 -16.02
C GLU A 183 14.49 -4.46 -15.52
N ARG A 184 13.87 -3.47 -16.18
CA ARG A 184 13.94 -2.07 -15.75
C ARG A 184 13.33 -1.86 -14.36
N ILE A 185 12.19 -2.49 -14.09
CA ILE A 185 11.54 -2.39 -12.77
C ILE A 185 12.37 -3.12 -11.71
N GLN A 186 12.95 -4.27 -12.05
CA GLN A 186 13.82 -5.04 -11.16
C GLN A 186 15.05 -4.24 -10.73
N VAL A 187 15.70 -3.52 -11.66
CA VAL A 187 16.86 -2.66 -11.33
C VAL A 187 16.51 -1.68 -10.21
N TRP A 188 15.36 -1.02 -10.29
CA TRP A 188 14.89 -0.12 -9.23
C TRP A 188 14.45 -0.86 -7.96
N HIS A 189 13.87 -2.06 -8.08
CA HIS A 189 13.50 -2.89 -6.93
C HIS A 189 14.73 -3.31 -6.10
N GLU A 190 15.88 -3.56 -6.75
CA GLU A 190 17.14 -3.86 -6.08
C GLU A 190 17.65 -2.67 -5.23
N GLU A 191 17.42 -1.44 -5.69
CA GLU A 191 17.80 -0.21 -4.97
C GLU A 191 16.96 0.04 -3.71
N HIS A 192 15.73 -0.51 -3.64
CA HIS A 192 14.84 -0.33 -2.47
C HIS A 192 15.15 -1.29 -1.31
N ARG A 193 16.25 -2.04 -1.39
CA ARG A 193 16.61 -3.03 -0.37
C ARG A 193 16.71 -2.40 1.02
N GLY A 194 16.02 -3.01 1.97
CA GLY A 194 15.93 -2.55 3.35
C GLY A 194 14.69 -1.71 3.62
N MET A 195 13.99 -1.22 2.60
CA MET A 195 12.76 -0.44 2.75
C MET A 195 11.61 -1.31 3.27
N LEU A 196 10.86 -0.81 4.25
CA LEU A 196 9.65 -1.47 4.74
C LEU A 196 8.54 -1.42 3.69
N LYS A 197 7.60 -2.37 3.75
CA LYS A 197 6.45 -2.39 2.83
C LYS A 197 5.59 -1.15 2.99
N GLU A 198 5.40 -0.69 4.22
CA GLU A 198 4.67 0.51 4.57
C GLU A 198 5.36 1.76 4.04
N ASP A 199 6.68 1.87 4.24
CA ASP A 199 7.46 2.99 3.71
C ASP A 199 7.44 3.01 2.16
N ALA A 200 7.49 1.84 1.50
CA ALA A 200 7.37 1.76 0.04
C ALA A 200 5.99 2.22 -0.47
N MET A 201 4.91 1.90 0.26
CA MET A 201 3.57 2.42 -0.06
C MET A 201 3.50 3.94 0.11
N LEU A 202 4.14 4.48 1.14
CA LEU A 202 4.18 5.92 1.39
C LEU A 202 5.02 6.67 0.35
N GLU A 203 6.18 6.15 -0.02
CA GLU A 203 7.02 6.75 -1.08
C GLU A 203 6.33 6.69 -2.45
N TYR A 204 5.60 5.61 -2.75
CA TYR A 204 4.72 5.57 -3.93
C TYR A 204 3.73 6.74 -3.93
N LEU A 205 3.06 6.97 -2.80
CA LEU A 205 2.06 8.03 -2.66
C LEU A 205 2.68 9.43 -2.75
N LYS A 206 3.88 9.63 -2.18
CA LYS A 206 4.62 10.90 -2.23
C LYS A 206 4.99 11.30 -3.66
N ILE A 207 5.29 10.33 -4.51
CA ILE A 207 5.55 10.60 -5.93
C ILE A 207 4.23 10.80 -6.68
N ALA A 208 3.22 10.00 -6.37
CA ALA A 208 1.93 10.06 -7.06
C ALA A 208 1.14 11.35 -6.76
N GLN A 209 1.31 11.95 -5.57
CA GLN A 209 0.61 13.20 -5.21
C GLN A 209 1.01 14.40 -6.07
N ASP A 210 2.20 14.36 -6.67
CA ASP A 210 2.72 15.43 -7.53
C ASP A 210 2.22 15.31 -8.99
N LEU A 211 1.51 14.22 -9.34
CA LEU A 211 0.90 14.07 -10.66
C LEU A 211 -0.26 15.07 -10.85
N GLU A 212 -0.36 15.70 -12.02
CA GLU A 212 -1.27 16.83 -12.24
C GLU A 212 -2.76 16.46 -12.10
N MET A 213 -3.09 15.19 -12.30
CA MET A 213 -4.46 14.67 -12.19
C MET A 213 -4.75 14.02 -10.82
N TYR A 214 -3.77 13.97 -9.92
CA TYR A 214 -3.92 13.31 -8.61
C TYR A 214 -4.97 14.03 -7.75
N GLY A 215 -5.94 13.27 -7.24
CA GLY A 215 -6.99 13.80 -6.37
C GLY A 215 -7.97 14.77 -7.03
N VAL A 216 -7.88 14.99 -8.35
CA VAL A 216 -8.72 15.95 -9.08
C VAL A 216 -10.02 15.30 -9.55
N ASN A 217 -11.15 15.85 -9.11
CA ASN A 217 -12.47 15.44 -9.59
C ASN A 217 -12.90 16.33 -10.76
N TYR A 218 -12.94 15.78 -11.97
CA TYR A 218 -13.30 16.52 -13.18
C TYR A 218 -14.80 16.54 -13.46
N PHE A 219 -15.32 17.72 -13.83
CA PHE A 219 -16.70 17.94 -14.25
C PHE A 219 -16.76 18.75 -15.54
N ASP A 220 -17.55 18.27 -16.51
CA ASP A 220 -17.82 19.05 -17.72
C ASP A 220 -18.76 20.22 -17.42
N ILE A 221 -18.32 21.43 -17.77
CA ILE A 221 -19.03 22.70 -17.52
C ILE A 221 -19.00 23.58 -18.77
N LYS A 222 -19.83 24.62 -18.78
CA LYS A 222 -19.82 25.67 -19.80
C LYS A 222 -19.73 27.05 -19.17
N ASN A 223 -18.98 27.97 -19.78
CA ASN A 223 -18.98 29.38 -19.35
C ASN A 223 -20.24 30.12 -19.86
N LYS A 224 -20.38 31.41 -19.55
CA LYS A 224 -21.48 32.25 -20.05
C LYS A 224 -21.56 32.35 -21.58
N LYS A 225 -20.44 32.19 -22.28
CA LYS A 225 -20.35 32.22 -23.75
C LYS A 225 -20.66 30.86 -24.40
N GLY A 226 -20.88 29.82 -23.61
CA GLY A 226 -21.15 28.46 -24.10
C GLY A 226 -19.90 27.63 -24.41
N THR A 227 -18.69 28.15 -24.16
CA THR A 227 -17.43 27.41 -24.32
C THR A 227 -17.41 26.22 -23.38
N GLU A 228 -17.07 25.05 -23.91
CA GLU A 228 -16.93 23.83 -23.12
C GLU A 228 -15.60 23.84 -22.36
N LEU A 229 -15.67 23.60 -21.06
CA LEU A 229 -14.54 23.62 -20.14
C LEU A 229 -14.67 22.44 -19.17
N ARG A 230 -13.62 22.18 -18.41
CA ARG A 230 -13.67 21.26 -17.26
C ARG A 230 -13.38 21.99 -15.97
N LEU A 231 -14.15 21.68 -14.94
CA LEU A 231 -13.89 22.06 -13.56
C LEU A 231 -13.17 20.90 -12.87
N GLY A 232 -12.01 21.13 -12.29
CA GLY A 232 -11.38 20.25 -11.30
C GLY A 232 -11.71 20.72 -9.89
N VAL A 233 -12.06 19.77 -9.03
CA VAL A 233 -12.22 19.99 -7.58
C VAL A 233 -11.24 19.08 -6.86
N ASP A 234 -10.33 19.67 -6.09
CA ASP A 234 -9.28 18.96 -5.36
C ASP A 234 -9.12 19.49 -3.92
N ALA A 235 -8.11 19.01 -3.21
CA ALA A 235 -7.83 19.39 -1.82
C ALA A 235 -7.35 20.86 -1.68
N LEU A 236 -6.81 21.46 -2.75
CA LEU A 236 -6.20 22.79 -2.75
C LEU A 236 -7.19 23.88 -3.19
N GLY A 237 -8.12 23.56 -4.08
CA GLY A 237 -9.11 24.51 -4.56
C GLY A 237 -9.97 24.02 -5.73
N LEU A 238 -10.31 24.98 -6.59
CA LEU A 238 -11.05 24.77 -7.82
C LEU A 238 -10.20 25.21 -9.01
N ASN A 239 -10.16 24.37 -10.03
CA ASN A 239 -9.34 24.60 -11.21
C ASN A 239 -10.21 24.55 -12.48
N ILE A 240 -9.94 25.41 -13.46
CA ILE A 240 -10.63 25.46 -14.74
C ILE A 240 -9.65 25.05 -15.83
N TYR A 241 -10.06 24.06 -16.62
CA TYR A 241 -9.28 23.45 -17.67
C TYR A 241 -9.98 23.64 -19.02
N GLU A 242 -9.19 23.63 -20.09
CA GLU A 242 -9.72 23.47 -21.43
C GLU A 242 -10.32 22.06 -21.61
N LYS A 243 -11.13 21.86 -22.64
CA LYS A 243 -11.83 20.60 -22.82
C LYS A 243 -10.87 19.47 -23.22
N GLU A 244 -9.80 19.81 -23.92
CA GLU A 244 -8.82 18.89 -24.49
C GLU A 244 -7.64 18.62 -23.52
N ASP A 245 -7.29 19.57 -22.66
CA ASP A 245 -6.17 19.48 -21.71
C ASP A 245 -6.66 19.36 -20.26
N LYS A 246 -6.44 18.21 -19.62
CA LYS A 246 -6.74 17.98 -18.19
C LYS A 246 -5.55 18.20 -17.26
N LEU A 247 -4.36 18.39 -17.80
CA LEU A 247 -3.11 18.48 -17.04
C LEU A 247 -2.88 19.91 -16.58
N THR A 248 -3.05 20.88 -17.49
CA THR A 248 -2.70 22.28 -17.22
C THR A 248 -3.96 23.11 -16.90
N PRO A 249 -4.17 23.55 -15.64
CA PRO A 249 -5.25 24.46 -15.33
C PRO A 249 -4.98 25.85 -15.91
N LYS A 250 -6.01 26.50 -16.48
CA LYS A 250 -5.93 27.88 -16.99
C LYS A 250 -6.25 28.92 -15.91
N ILE A 251 -7.14 28.57 -14.99
CA ILE A 251 -7.58 29.45 -13.89
C ILE A 251 -7.70 28.59 -12.64
N GLY A 252 -7.11 29.04 -11.53
CA GLY A 252 -7.21 28.40 -10.22
C GLY A 252 -7.86 29.33 -9.20
N PHE A 253 -8.64 28.76 -8.29
CA PHE A 253 -9.24 29.42 -7.14
C PHE A 253 -8.88 28.62 -5.88
N PRO A 254 -7.83 29.02 -5.14
CA PRO A 254 -7.51 28.40 -3.86
C PRO A 254 -8.68 28.48 -2.89
N TRP A 255 -8.82 27.49 -2.00
CA TRP A 255 -9.90 27.51 -1.00
C TRP A 255 -9.89 28.77 -0.12
N SER A 256 -8.70 29.34 0.17
CA SER A 256 -8.57 30.60 0.91
C SER A 256 -9.12 31.83 0.19
N GLU A 257 -9.39 31.77 -1.11
CA GLU A 257 -9.91 32.90 -1.89
C GLU A 257 -11.42 32.79 -2.12
N ILE A 258 -12.04 31.70 -1.71
CA ILE A 258 -13.46 31.44 -1.94
C ILE A 258 -14.27 31.79 -0.69
N ARG A 259 -15.23 32.71 -0.84
CA ARG A 259 -16.11 33.13 0.25
C ARG A 259 -17.37 32.29 0.35
N ASN A 260 -17.97 32.01 -0.80
CA ASN A 260 -19.23 31.30 -0.87
C ASN A 260 -19.38 30.59 -2.22
N ILE A 261 -20.00 29.43 -2.19
CA ILE A 261 -20.33 28.65 -3.37
C ILE A 261 -21.82 28.36 -3.34
N SER A 262 -22.51 28.64 -4.43
CA SER A 262 -23.93 28.32 -4.56
C SER A 262 -24.30 27.95 -5.99
N PHE A 263 -25.44 27.29 -6.15
CA PHE A 263 -26.01 27.02 -7.46
C PHE A 263 -27.51 27.23 -7.46
N ASN A 264 -28.04 27.57 -8.63
CA ASN A 264 -29.47 27.62 -8.91
C ASN A 264 -29.73 26.91 -10.24
N ASP A 265 -30.48 25.80 -10.18
CA ASP A 265 -30.68 24.87 -11.29
C ASP A 265 -29.35 24.46 -11.97
N LYS A 266 -29.11 24.93 -13.20
CA LYS A 266 -27.88 24.67 -13.96
C LYS A 266 -26.76 25.67 -13.69
N LYS A 267 -27.07 26.86 -13.19
CA LYS A 267 -26.12 27.95 -12.95
C LYS A 267 -25.39 27.73 -11.62
N PHE A 268 -24.07 27.76 -11.65
CA PHE A 268 -23.20 27.65 -10.48
C PHE A 268 -22.39 28.94 -10.33
N ALA A 269 -22.25 29.45 -9.12
CA ALA A 269 -21.56 30.70 -8.82
C ALA A 269 -20.55 30.50 -7.68
N ILE A 270 -19.33 30.97 -7.93
CA ILE A 270 -18.23 31.03 -6.96
C ILE A 270 -18.00 32.50 -6.66
N LYS A 271 -18.18 32.88 -5.39
CA LYS A 271 -17.96 34.24 -4.92
C LYS A 271 -16.60 34.33 -4.25
N PRO A 272 -15.68 35.17 -4.76
CA PRO A 272 -14.39 35.38 -4.12
C PRO A 272 -14.53 36.10 -2.78
N ILE A 273 -13.50 36.00 -1.93
CA ILE A 273 -13.39 36.77 -0.68
C ILE A 273 -13.23 38.26 -0.98
N ASP A 274 -12.43 38.60 -2.00
CA ASP A 274 -12.34 39.97 -2.48
C ASP A 274 -13.69 40.41 -3.07
N LYS A 275 -14.36 41.34 -2.38
CA LYS A 275 -15.65 41.89 -2.79
C LYS A 275 -15.57 42.69 -4.10
N LYS A 276 -14.38 43.11 -4.54
CA LYS A 276 -14.18 43.82 -5.80
C LYS A 276 -14.06 42.86 -6.99
N ALA A 277 -13.61 41.63 -6.75
CA ALA A 277 -13.49 40.63 -7.78
C ALA A 277 -14.88 40.12 -8.22
N PRO A 278 -15.13 39.94 -9.53
CA PRO A 278 -16.43 39.51 -10.02
C PRO A 278 -16.70 38.04 -9.66
N ASP A 279 -17.99 37.71 -9.45
CA ASP A 279 -18.44 36.33 -9.27
C ASP A 279 -18.07 35.48 -10.50
N PHE A 280 -17.39 34.35 -10.28
CA PHE A 280 -17.13 33.38 -11.33
C PHE A 280 -18.37 32.48 -11.50
N VAL A 281 -18.90 32.42 -12.72
CA VAL A 281 -20.16 31.71 -13.00
C VAL A 281 -19.98 30.75 -14.16
N PHE A 282 -20.40 29.51 -13.95
CA PHE A 282 -20.45 28.46 -14.98
C PHE A 282 -21.78 27.71 -14.94
N TYR A 283 -22.00 26.85 -15.94
CA TYR A 283 -23.20 26.08 -16.11
C TYR A 283 -22.88 24.60 -16.25
N ALA A 284 -23.47 23.76 -15.40
CA ALA A 284 -23.39 22.31 -15.53
C ALA A 284 -24.60 21.78 -16.33
N PRO A 285 -24.46 20.66 -17.06
CA PRO A 285 -25.53 20.18 -17.93
C PRO A 285 -26.76 19.65 -17.16
N ARG A 286 -26.59 19.23 -15.90
CA ARG A 286 -27.65 18.64 -15.07
C ARG A 286 -27.56 19.11 -13.62
N LEU A 287 -28.71 19.38 -12.98
CA LEU A 287 -28.83 19.76 -11.56
C LEU A 287 -28.07 18.83 -10.60
N ARG A 288 -28.11 17.51 -10.87
CA ARG A 288 -27.42 16.52 -10.02
C ARG A 288 -25.90 16.69 -10.01
N ILE A 289 -25.32 17.20 -11.10
CA ILE A 289 -23.87 17.45 -11.19
C ILE A 289 -23.51 18.62 -10.28
N ASN A 290 -24.29 19.70 -10.32
CA ASN A 290 -24.14 20.83 -9.38
C ASN A 290 -24.24 20.38 -7.92
N LYS A 291 -25.17 19.47 -7.59
CA LYS A 291 -25.25 18.86 -6.25
C LYS A 291 -23.97 18.10 -5.88
N ARG A 292 -23.37 17.34 -6.82
CA ARG A 292 -22.12 16.61 -6.57
C ARG A 292 -20.93 17.55 -6.40
N ILE A 293 -20.80 18.55 -7.28
CA ILE A 293 -19.75 19.58 -7.20
C ILE A 293 -19.84 20.27 -5.84
N LEU A 294 -21.01 20.79 -5.45
CA LEU A 294 -21.16 21.49 -4.17
C LEU A 294 -20.76 20.62 -2.98
N GLN A 295 -21.16 19.33 -2.97
CA GLN A 295 -20.81 18.42 -1.88
C GLN A 295 -19.30 18.12 -1.81
N LEU A 296 -18.61 18.06 -2.94
CA LEU A 296 -17.15 17.94 -2.97
C LEU A 296 -16.48 19.23 -2.53
N CYS A 297 -16.97 20.40 -2.99
CA CYS A 297 -16.41 21.68 -2.56
C CYS A 297 -16.56 21.87 -1.05
N MET A 298 -17.73 21.58 -0.49
CA MET A 298 -17.96 21.70 0.96
C MET A 298 -17.03 20.80 1.76
N GLY A 299 -16.88 19.53 1.37
CA GLY A 299 -16.01 18.60 2.09
C GLY A 299 -14.52 18.90 1.95
N ASN A 300 -14.04 19.25 0.74
CA ASN A 300 -12.65 19.67 0.54
C ASN A 300 -12.33 20.96 1.30
N HIS A 301 -13.21 21.96 1.24
CA HIS A 301 -13.04 23.21 1.99
C HIS A 301 -13.06 22.99 3.52
N GLU A 302 -13.91 22.09 4.03
CA GLU A 302 -13.94 21.73 5.45
C GLU A 302 -12.60 21.11 5.90
N LEU A 303 -12.05 20.18 5.11
CA LEU A 303 -10.74 19.57 5.40
C LEU A 303 -9.59 20.58 5.25
N TYR A 304 -9.62 21.42 4.23
CA TYR A 304 -8.69 22.52 4.04
C TYR A 304 -8.63 23.44 5.26
N MET A 305 -9.79 23.80 5.81
CA MET A 305 -9.89 24.63 7.03
C MET A 305 -9.46 23.86 8.28
N ARG A 306 -9.67 22.54 8.34
CA ARG A 306 -9.20 21.69 9.44
C ARG A 306 -7.67 21.64 9.49
N ARG A 307 -6.99 21.50 8.36
CA ARG A 307 -5.51 21.45 8.26
C ARG A 307 -4.82 22.73 8.74
N ARG A 308 -5.51 23.87 8.65
CA ARG A 308 -5.02 25.18 9.10
C ARG A 308 -5.25 25.46 10.58
N LYS A 309 -5.87 24.52 11.29
CA LYS A 309 -6.05 24.56 12.75
C LYS A 309 -5.09 23.57 13.40
N PRO A 310 -4.73 23.77 14.67
CA PRO A 310 -3.99 22.76 15.42
C PRO A 310 -4.71 21.41 15.42
N ASP A 311 -3.93 20.33 15.40
CA ASP A 311 -4.44 18.97 15.49
C ASP A 311 -5.35 18.80 16.72
N THR A 312 -6.49 18.14 16.54
CA THR A 312 -7.36 17.77 17.65
C THR A 312 -6.67 16.76 18.56
N ILE A 313 -7.11 16.65 19.82
CA ILE A 313 -6.56 15.68 20.79
C ILE A 313 -6.60 14.26 20.22
N GLU A 314 -7.69 13.89 19.53
CA GLU A 314 -7.82 12.58 18.89
C GLU A 314 -6.73 12.34 17.81
N VAL A 315 -6.47 13.32 16.95
CA VAL A 315 -5.44 13.23 15.91
C VAL A 315 -4.05 13.14 16.54
N GLN A 316 -3.78 13.92 17.60
CA GLN A 316 -2.51 13.87 18.31
C GLN A 316 -2.27 12.49 18.94
N GLN A 317 -3.30 11.89 19.55
CA GLN A 317 -3.24 10.54 20.08
C GLN A 317 -3.02 9.50 18.98
N MET A 318 -3.69 9.62 17.84
CA MET A 318 -3.47 8.75 16.68
C MET A 318 -2.02 8.84 16.19
N LYS A 319 -1.47 10.05 16.04
CA LYS A 319 -0.07 10.25 15.65
C LYS A 319 0.92 9.70 16.67
N ALA A 320 0.65 9.85 17.97
CA ALA A 320 1.49 9.28 19.02
C ALA A 320 1.50 7.75 18.96
N GLN A 321 0.31 7.13 18.88
CA GLN A 321 0.16 5.68 18.76
C GLN A 321 0.88 5.14 17.51
N ALA A 322 0.68 5.78 16.34
CA ALA A 322 1.34 5.35 15.11
C ALA A 322 2.87 5.45 15.18
N ARG A 323 3.42 6.46 15.86
CA ARG A 323 4.87 6.58 16.10
C ARG A 323 5.39 5.47 17.01
N GLU A 324 4.68 5.17 18.08
CA GLU A 324 5.03 4.07 19.00
C GLU A 324 5.00 2.71 18.29
N GLU A 325 3.94 2.45 17.52
CA GLU A 325 3.81 1.22 16.72
C GLU A 325 4.94 1.11 15.68
N LYS A 326 5.29 2.21 14.99
CA LYS A 326 6.41 2.23 14.04
C LYS A 326 7.76 1.97 14.71
N GLN A 327 8.02 2.59 15.87
CA GLN A 327 9.25 2.37 16.65
C GLN A 327 9.34 0.92 17.14
N HIS A 328 8.23 0.35 17.61
CA HIS A 328 8.17 -1.04 18.04
C HIS A 328 8.52 -1.99 16.88
N LYS A 329 7.90 -1.82 15.71
CA LYS A 329 8.21 -2.62 14.50
C LYS A 329 9.67 -2.50 14.07
N GLN A 330 10.26 -1.31 14.16
CA GLN A 330 11.67 -1.09 13.84
C GLN A 330 12.60 -1.81 14.82
N MET A 331 12.31 -1.75 16.13
CA MET A 331 13.09 -2.47 17.14
C MET A 331 12.99 -3.98 16.95
N GLU A 332 11.79 -4.51 16.71
CA GLU A 332 11.57 -5.94 16.45
C GLU A 332 12.35 -6.41 15.21
N ARG A 333 12.31 -5.63 14.11
CA ARG A 333 13.09 -5.94 12.90
C ARG A 333 14.59 -5.90 13.16
N ALA A 334 15.09 -4.90 13.87
CA ALA A 334 16.51 -4.80 14.20
C ALA A 334 16.99 -5.99 15.05
N GLN A 335 16.16 -6.46 15.98
CA GLN A 335 16.43 -7.66 16.76
C GLN A 335 16.48 -8.92 15.88
N LEU A 336 15.49 -9.11 15.01
CA LEU A 336 15.45 -10.24 14.07
C LEU A 336 16.65 -10.24 13.11
N GLU A 337 17.05 -9.07 12.62
CA GLU A 337 18.19 -8.94 11.71
C GLU A 337 19.52 -9.21 12.42
N SER A 338 19.68 -8.75 13.66
CA SER A 338 20.84 -9.06 14.50
C SER A 338 20.94 -10.56 14.79
N GLU A 339 19.83 -11.20 15.13
CA GLU A 339 19.75 -12.66 15.34
C GLU A 339 20.07 -13.43 14.06
N LYS A 340 19.58 -12.99 12.90
CA LYS A 340 19.90 -13.58 11.60
C LYS A 340 21.40 -13.48 11.29
N LYS A 341 22.00 -12.29 11.46
CA LYS A 341 23.46 -12.08 11.29
C LYS A 341 24.27 -12.96 12.21
N ARG A 342 23.84 -13.15 13.47
CA ARG A 342 24.49 -14.04 14.43
C ARG A 342 24.43 -15.50 13.98
N ARG A 343 23.28 -15.97 13.46
CA ARG A 343 23.13 -17.32 12.92
C ARG A 343 24.02 -17.56 11.70
N GLU A 344 24.03 -16.61 10.76
CA GLU A 344 24.88 -16.68 9.57
C GLU A 344 26.38 -16.70 9.95
N ALA A 345 26.79 -15.94 10.98
CA ALA A 345 28.17 -15.98 11.48
C ALA A 345 28.53 -17.35 12.08
N ILE A 346 27.66 -17.93 12.92
CA ILE A 346 27.87 -19.27 13.51
C ILE A 346 27.95 -20.33 12.41
N GLU A 347 27.10 -20.24 11.38
CA GLU A 347 27.12 -21.18 10.25
C GLU A 347 28.43 -21.09 9.45
N ARG A 348 28.90 -19.87 9.16
CA ARG A 348 30.19 -19.66 8.48
C ARG A 348 31.37 -20.18 9.30
N GLU A 349 31.38 -19.92 10.61
CA GLU A 349 32.40 -20.46 11.52
C GLU A 349 32.37 -22.00 11.54
N LYS A 350 31.18 -22.60 11.56
CA LYS A 350 31.01 -24.05 11.51
C LYS A 350 31.54 -24.64 10.20
N GLU A 351 31.22 -24.04 9.05
CA GLU A 351 31.75 -24.46 7.74
C GLU A 351 33.27 -24.32 7.66
N GLN A 352 33.83 -23.26 8.27
CA GLN A 352 35.28 -23.08 8.34
C GLN A 352 35.93 -24.16 9.20
N MET A 353 35.42 -24.42 10.40
CA MET A 353 35.92 -25.50 11.27
C MET A 353 35.80 -26.87 10.60
N GLU A 354 34.74 -27.12 9.82
CA GLU A 354 34.55 -28.38 9.10
C GLU A 354 35.56 -28.56 7.96
N ARG A 355 35.86 -27.48 7.22
CA ARG A 355 36.95 -27.46 6.22
C ARG A 355 38.31 -27.70 6.86
N GLU A 356 38.63 -27.00 7.94
CA GLU A 356 39.91 -27.17 8.67
C GLU A 356 40.06 -28.60 9.22
N LYS A 357 38.97 -29.18 9.75
CA LYS A 357 38.94 -30.58 10.20
C LYS A 357 39.22 -31.55 9.05
N GLN A 358 38.63 -31.34 7.87
CA GLN A 358 38.88 -32.17 6.69
C GLN A 358 40.33 -32.08 6.22
N GLU A 359 40.91 -30.87 6.20
CA GLU A 359 42.33 -30.69 5.86
C GLU A 359 43.27 -31.38 6.85
N LEU A 360 43.01 -31.24 8.15
CA LEU A 360 43.80 -31.89 9.19
C LEU A 360 43.74 -33.42 9.05
N MET A 361 42.56 -33.97 8.79
CA MET A 361 42.36 -35.40 8.58
C MET A 361 43.13 -35.91 7.36
N MET A 362 43.13 -35.16 6.25
CA MET A 362 43.94 -35.49 5.07
C MET A 362 45.44 -35.45 5.37
N ARG A 363 45.92 -34.46 6.13
CA ARG A 363 47.32 -34.39 6.54
C ARG A 363 47.71 -35.58 7.40
N LEU A 364 46.88 -35.96 8.37
CA LEU A 364 47.11 -37.14 9.21
C LEU A 364 47.20 -38.41 8.38
N TYR A 365 46.28 -38.60 7.41
CA TYR A 365 46.32 -39.73 6.49
C TYR A 365 47.62 -39.77 5.67
N GLN A 366 48.08 -38.63 5.16
CA GLN A 366 49.36 -38.55 4.44
C GLN A 366 50.56 -38.85 5.35
N PHE A 367 50.53 -38.41 6.61
CA PHE A 367 51.56 -38.75 7.59
C PHE A 367 51.58 -40.25 7.87
N GLU A 368 50.42 -40.88 8.09
CA GLU A 368 50.31 -42.33 8.28
C GLU A 368 50.79 -43.13 7.07
N GLU A 369 50.49 -42.68 5.85
CA GLU A 369 51.03 -43.28 4.63
C GLU A 369 52.55 -43.20 4.58
N LYS A 370 53.12 -42.03 4.89
CA LYS A 370 54.57 -41.81 4.89
C LYS A 370 55.26 -42.66 5.96
N THR A 371 54.70 -42.76 7.17
CA THR A 371 55.26 -43.62 8.22
C THR A 371 55.17 -45.09 7.84
N LYS A 372 54.04 -45.57 7.31
CA LYS A 372 53.91 -46.95 6.80
C LYS A 372 54.89 -47.25 5.67
N LYS A 373 55.14 -46.30 4.75
CA LYS A 373 56.14 -46.44 3.68
C LYS A 373 57.57 -46.47 4.25
N ALA A 374 57.89 -45.62 5.24
CA ALA A 374 59.18 -45.62 5.92
C ALA A 374 59.44 -46.90 6.72
N GLU A 375 58.42 -47.46 7.35
CA GLU A 375 58.49 -48.75 8.05
C GLU A 375 58.70 -49.92 7.07
N LYS A 376 58.00 -49.92 5.93
CA LYS A 376 58.22 -50.92 4.86
C LYS A 376 59.59 -50.77 4.18
N GLY A 377 60.21 -49.59 4.22
CA GLY A 377 61.56 -49.33 3.71
C GLY A 377 62.70 -49.80 4.63
N LYS A 378 62.41 -50.15 5.89
CA LYS A 378 63.41 -50.77 6.79
C LYS A 378 63.53 -52.26 6.47
N LYS A 379 64.57 -52.64 5.70
CA LYS A 379 64.95 -54.05 5.48
C LYS A 379 65.19 -54.76 6.83
N PRO A 380 64.77 -56.03 7.01
CA PRO A 380 65.09 -56.82 8.20
C PRO A 380 66.56 -57.24 8.14
N GLY A 381 67.45 -56.43 8.71
CA GLY A 381 68.88 -56.68 8.58
C GLY A 381 69.74 -55.84 9.51
N SER A 382 69.65 -56.08 10.82
CA SER A 382 70.73 -55.75 11.76
C SER A 382 70.54 -56.50 13.08
N SER A 383 70.79 -57.80 13.03
CA SER A 383 70.92 -58.68 14.20
C SER A 383 72.25 -58.43 14.94
N VAL A 384 72.44 -57.20 15.43
CA VAL A 384 73.62 -56.84 16.26
C VAL A 384 73.19 -56.51 17.69
N PHE A 385 72.01 -55.92 17.88
CA PHE A 385 71.53 -55.55 19.22
C PHE A 385 71.08 -56.74 20.09
N VAL A 386 70.53 -57.80 19.49
CA VAL A 386 70.09 -59.00 20.23
C VAL A 386 71.29 -59.84 20.73
N PHE A 387 72.43 -59.78 20.03
CA PHE A 387 73.63 -60.51 20.44
C PHE A 387 74.37 -59.85 21.61
N ILE A 388 74.37 -58.52 21.70
CA ILE A 388 75.03 -57.78 22.79
C ILE A 388 74.26 -57.95 24.12
N TRP A 389 72.92 -57.92 24.08
CA TRP A 389 72.11 -58.08 25.29
C TRP A 389 72.22 -59.49 25.92
N LYS A 390 72.27 -60.55 25.10
CA LYS A 390 72.48 -61.93 25.59
C LYS A 390 73.88 -62.17 26.17
N LYS A 391 74.91 -61.46 25.72
CA LYS A 391 76.28 -61.60 26.25
C LYS A 391 76.45 -60.89 27.61
N TYR A 392 75.72 -59.80 27.85
CA TYR A 392 75.78 -59.05 29.11
C TYR A 392 75.10 -59.80 30.28
N HIS A 393 74.01 -60.51 30.02
CA HIS A 393 73.30 -61.27 31.06
C HIS A 393 73.93 -62.63 31.43
N LYS A 394 74.83 -63.18 30.61
CA LYS A 394 75.53 -64.45 30.93
C LYS A 394 76.74 -64.27 31.86
N LYS A 395 77.22 -63.03 32.07
CA LYS A 395 78.33 -62.70 32.99
C LYS A 395 77.90 -62.36 34.42
N LYS A 396 76.60 -62.22 34.70
CA LYS A 396 76.08 -61.92 36.06
C LYS A 396 75.54 -63.15 36.83
N LYS A 397 75.82 -64.37 36.36
CA LYS A 397 75.45 -65.64 37.04
C LYS A 397 76.65 -66.49 37.50
N CYS A 398 77.86 -65.94 37.46
CA CYS A 398 79.03 -66.51 38.14
C CYS A 398 79.69 -65.40 38.96
N PHE A 399 79.12 -65.12 40.13
CA PHE A 399 79.80 -64.65 41.32
C PHE A 399 78.94 -65.01 42.53
#